data_AF-A0A3N5GTG9-F1
#
_entry.id   AF-A0A3N5GTG9-F1
#
_cell.length_a   1.000
_cell.length_b   1.000
_cell.length_c   1.000
_cell.angle_alpha   90.00
_cell.angle_beta   90.00
_cell.angle_gamma   90.00
#
_symmetry.space_group_name_H-M   'P 1'
#
loop_
_entity.id
_entity.type
_entity.pdbx_description
1 polymer ?
#
loop_
_entity_poly.entity_id
_entity_poly.type
_entity_poly.pdbx_seq_one_letter_code
_entity_poly.pdbx_strand_id
1 'polypeptide(L)'
;VILLAYIIAIPANEIVVPTMMMVYLGAGMMIDGPSTNEAIRTLLVDGNGWTMLTAVNLMLFALLHNPCATTIMTIYKETKSYKWATLSVVITLGMAFLVTFLTATVARLLGWA
;
A
#
# COMPACT_ATOMS: atom_id res chain seq x y z
N VAL A 1 4.62 -2.37 -8.82
CA VAL A 1 4.16 -3.52 -8.03
C VAL A 1 3.30 -3.07 -6.85
N ILE A 2 3.84 -2.32 -5.88
CA ILE A 2 3.12 -1.91 -4.66
C ILE A 2 1.80 -1.17 -4.96
N LEU A 3 1.83 -0.16 -5.83
CA LEU A 3 0.62 0.59 -6.22
C LEU A 3 -0.44 -0.28 -6.92
N LEU A 4 0.00 -1.34 -7.63
CA LEU A 4 -0.87 -2.26 -8.36
C LEU A 4 -1.56 -3.24 -7.41
N ALA A 5 -0.85 -3.70 -6.37
CA ALA A 5 -1.43 -4.48 -5.28
C ALA A 5 -2.52 -3.69 -4.53
N TYR A 6 -2.32 -2.39 -4.32
CA TYR A 6 -3.33 -1.53 -3.70
C TYR A 6 -4.62 -1.37 -4.51
N ILE A 7 -4.55 -1.34 -5.84
CA ILE A 7 -5.74 -1.28 -6.70
C ILE A 7 -6.55 -2.58 -6.58
N ILE A 8 -5.88 -3.73 -6.45
CA ILE A 8 -6.54 -5.03 -6.28
C ILE A 8 -7.09 -5.19 -4.86
N ALA A 9 -6.44 -4.57 -3.86
CA ALA A 9 -6.78 -4.65 -2.45
C ALA A 9 -7.84 -3.64 -1.96
N ILE A 10 -8.40 -2.81 -2.84
CA ILE A 10 -9.53 -1.90 -2.55
C ILE A 10 -10.68 -2.54 -1.72
N PRO A 11 -11.04 -3.83 -1.92
CA PRO A 11 -12.11 -4.47 -1.15
C PRO A 11 -11.76 -4.76 0.32
N ALA A 12 -10.48 -5.03 0.64
CA ALA A 12 -10.06 -5.43 1.98
C ALA A 12 -8.62 -4.98 2.27
N ASN A 13 -8.42 -4.19 3.33
CA ASN A 13 -7.10 -3.64 3.67
C ASN A 13 -6.09 -4.73 4.08
N GLU A 14 -6.56 -5.88 4.54
CA GLU A 14 -5.73 -7.00 5.01
C GLU A 14 -5.12 -7.81 3.86
N ILE A 15 -5.66 -7.70 2.64
CA ILE A 15 -5.14 -8.44 1.47
C ILE A 15 -4.03 -7.67 0.73
N VAL A 16 -3.70 -6.43 1.13
CA VAL A 16 -2.62 -5.64 0.52
C VAL A 16 -1.27 -6.36 0.61
N VAL A 17 -0.94 -6.88 1.79
CA VAL A 17 0.36 -7.56 2.01
C VAL A 17 0.42 -8.88 1.23
N PRO A 18 -0.57 -9.78 1.32
CA PRO A 18 -0.63 -10.99 0.49
C PRO A 18 -0.61 -10.73 -1.02
N THR A 19 -1.34 -9.72 -1.52
CA THR A 19 -1.36 -9.37 -2.96
C THR A 19 -0.02 -8.79 -3.41
N MET A 20 0.67 -8.02 -2.58
CA MET A 20 2.01 -7.56 -2.88
C MET A 20 2.99 -8.74 -3.00
N MET A 21 2.92 -9.72 -2.10
CA MET A 21 3.75 -10.93 -2.14
C MET A 21 3.44 -11.81 -3.36
N MET A 22 2.15 -11.95 -3.69
CA MET A 22 1.70 -12.64 -4.90
C MET A 22 2.35 -12.04 -6.16
N VAL A 23 2.34 -10.70 -6.30
CA VAL A 23 2.95 -10.02 -7.45
C VAL A 23 4.48 -10.16 -7.46
N TYR A 24 5.14 -10.16 -6.29
CA TYR A 24 6.58 -10.42 -6.21
C TYR A 24 6.97 -11.87 -6.56
N LEU A 25 6.08 -12.83 -6.31
CA LEU A 25 6.29 -14.25 -6.62
C LEU A 25 5.78 -14.65 -8.01
N GLY A 26 5.12 -13.74 -8.74
CA GLY A 26 4.48 -14.04 -10.03
C GLY A 26 3.35 -15.08 -9.93
N ALA A 27 2.82 -15.32 -8.73
CA ALA A 27 1.76 -16.29 -8.51
C ALA A 27 0.40 -15.69 -8.90
N GLY A 28 -0.48 -16.46 -9.54
CA GLY A 28 -1.84 -16.02 -9.88
C GLY A 28 -2.86 -16.19 -8.75
N MET A 29 -2.45 -16.72 -7.60
CA MET A 29 -3.34 -17.14 -6.49
C MET A 29 -2.80 -16.64 -5.15
N MET A 30 -3.70 -16.40 -4.17
CA MET A 30 -3.29 -16.05 -2.81
C MET A 30 -2.60 -17.26 -2.19
N ILE A 31 -1.28 -17.15 -2.05
CA ILE A 31 -0.45 -18.14 -1.36
C ILE A 31 -0.26 -17.69 0.08
N ASP A 32 -0.28 -18.65 0.99
CA ASP A 32 0.13 -18.41 2.38
C ASP A 32 1.54 -17.83 2.35
N GLY A 33 1.71 -16.68 2.98
CA GLY A 33 2.98 -15.98 3.01
C GLY A 33 4.09 -16.86 3.61
N PRO A 34 5.37 -16.56 3.35
CA PRO A 34 6.47 -17.32 3.91
C PRO A 34 6.36 -17.31 5.44
N SER A 35 6.20 -18.49 6.04
CA SER A 35 5.97 -18.67 7.48
C SER A 35 7.22 -18.44 8.35
N THR A 36 8.35 -18.15 7.72
CA THR A 36 9.65 -17.97 8.37
C THR A 36 10.24 -16.61 8.04
N ASN A 37 10.75 -15.90 9.06
CA ASN A 37 11.34 -14.57 8.92
C ASN A 37 12.48 -14.51 7.88
N GLU A 38 13.26 -15.59 7.73
CA GLU A 38 14.33 -15.67 6.73
C GLU A 38 13.81 -15.71 5.29
N ALA A 39 12.69 -16.41 5.04
CA ALA A 39 12.08 -16.47 3.72
C ALA A 39 11.46 -15.13 3.31
N ILE A 40 10.94 -14.36 4.28
CA ILE A 40 10.48 -12.98 4.06
C ILE A 40 11.66 -12.06 3.72
N ARG A 41 12.77 -12.17 4.48
CA ARG A 41 13.97 -11.36 4.26
C ARG A 41 14.60 -11.65 2.89
N THR A 42 14.75 -12.92 2.51
CA THR A 42 15.32 -13.30 1.21
C THR A 42 14.44 -12.84 0.05
N LEU A 43 13.11 -12.95 0.14
CA LEU A 43 12.22 -12.46 -0.91
C LEU A 43 12.22 -10.93 -1.05
N LEU A 44 12.15 -10.21 0.07
CA LEU A 44 12.03 -8.75 0.05
C LEU A 44 13.38 -8.07 -0.21
N VAL A 45 14.41 -8.46 0.52
CA VAL A 45 15.72 -7.79 0.51
C VAL A 45 16.60 -8.35 -0.60
N ASP A 46 16.78 -9.67 -0.67
CA ASP A 46 17.72 -10.29 -1.62
C ASP A 46 17.10 -10.47 -3.03
N GLY A 47 15.79 -10.73 -3.11
CA GLY A 47 15.08 -10.94 -4.38
C GLY A 47 14.52 -9.67 -5.03
N ASN A 48 14.14 -8.67 -4.24
CA ASN A 48 13.45 -7.46 -4.73
C ASN A 48 14.11 -6.13 -4.30
N GLY A 49 15.27 -6.19 -3.64
CA GLY A 49 16.06 -5.00 -3.30
C GLY A 49 15.37 -4.03 -2.35
N TRP A 50 14.50 -4.52 -1.45
CA TRP A 50 13.89 -3.65 -0.45
C TRP A 50 14.93 -3.00 0.45
N THR A 51 14.96 -1.67 0.41
CA THR A 51 15.63 -0.85 1.41
C THR A 51 14.69 -0.59 2.58
N MET A 52 15.25 -0.21 3.73
CA MET A 52 14.45 0.23 4.90
C MET A 52 13.48 1.36 4.53
N LEU A 53 13.85 2.21 3.57
CA LEU A 53 13.00 3.28 3.07
C LEU A 53 11.71 2.76 2.41
N THR A 54 11.81 1.69 1.61
CA THR A 54 10.65 1.04 1.00
C THR A 54 9.70 0.43 2.04
N ALA A 55 10.24 -0.18 3.09
CA ALA A 55 9.44 -0.76 4.17
C ALA A 55 8.69 0.32 4.97
N VAL A 56 9.37 1.42 5.30
CA VAL A 56 8.76 2.56 6.01
C VAL A 56 7.69 3.23 5.15
N ASN A 57 7.97 3.47 3.87
CA ASN A 57 6.98 4.05 2.96
C ASN A 57 5.76 3.16 2.77
N LEU A 58 5.93 1.83 2.71
CA LEU A 58 4.80 0.90 2.67
C LEU A 58 3.95 0.99 3.93
N MET A 59 4.58 1.03 5.11
CA MET A 59 3.86 1.13 6.37
C MET A 59 3.09 2.46 6.50
N LEU A 60 3.71 3.57 6.12
CA LEU A 60 3.07 4.89 6.11
C LEU A 60 1.92 4.95 5.10
N PHE A 61 2.13 4.40 3.91
CA PHE A 61 1.09 4.34 2.89
C PHE A 61 -0.09 3.48 3.36
N ALA A 62 0.15 2.33 4.01
CA ALA A 62 -0.92 1.48 4.54
C ALA A 62 -1.78 2.19 5.60
N LEU A 63 -1.17 3.01 6.44
CA LEU A 63 -1.88 3.78 7.46
C LEU A 63 -2.72 4.93 6.85
N LEU A 64 -2.18 5.62 5.83
CA LEU A 64 -2.78 6.85 5.29
C LEU A 64 -3.71 6.61 4.09
N HIS A 65 -3.50 5.53 3.33
CA HIS A 65 -4.29 5.20 2.15
C HIS A 65 -5.76 5.00 2.46
N ASN A 66 -6.16 4.71 3.70
CA ASN A 66 -7.47 4.18 4.04
C ASN A 66 -8.63 5.16 3.68
N PRO A 67 -9.29 4.93 2.52
CA PRO A 67 -10.68 4.57 2.57
C PRO A 67 -10.89 3.25 1.83
N CYS A 68 -11.22 2.21 2.58
CA CYS A 68 -11.69 0.97 2.01
C CYS A 68 -13.03 1.18 1.25
N ALA A 69 -13.34 0.28 0.32
CA ALA A 69 -14.56 0.36 -0.50
C ALA A 69 -15.85 0.51 0.33
N THR A 70 -15.88 -0.08 1.53
CA THR A 70 -17.01 0.03 2.46
C THR A 70 -17.19 1.45 2.98
N THR A 71 -16.11 2.15 3.35
CA THR A 71 -16.18 3.55 3.79
C THR A 71 -16.65 4.48 2.67
N ILE A 72 -16.13 4.29 1.45
CA ILE A 72 -16.56 5.07 0.28
C ILE A 72 -18.05 4.85 0.00
N MET A 73 -18.51 3.60 0.10
CA MET A 73 -19.91 3.24 -0.10
C MET A 73 -20.82 3.86 0.98
N THR A 74 -20.38 3.91 2.24
CA THR A 74 -21.13 4.56 3.32
C THR A 74 -21.22 6.08 3.10
N ILE A 75 -20.11 6.75 2.77
CA ILE A 75 -20.11 8.19 2.46
C ILE A 75 -21.05 8.49 1.29
N TYR A 76 -21.04 7.65 0.25
CA TYR A 76 -21.95 7.80 -0.88
C TYR A 76 -23.42 7.63 -0.46
N LYS A 77 -23.74 6.64 0.37
CA LYS A 77 -25.12 6.41 0.85
C LYS A 77 -25.64 7.55 1.73
N GLU A 78 -24.80 8.08 2.61
CA GLU A 78 -25.17 9.18 3.53
C GLU A 78 -25.23 10.54 2.83
N THR A 79 -24.29 10.81 1.92
CA THR A 79 -24.21 12.12 1.24
C THR A 79 -25.03 12.16 -0.06
N LYS A 80 -25.42 10.98 -0.59
CA LYS A 80 -26.07 10.78 -1.92
C LYS A 80 -25.38 11.50 -3.08
N SER A 81 -24.10 11.83 -2.93
CA SER A 81 -23.36 12.68 -3.86
C SER A 81 -22.02 12.05 -4.21
N TYR A 82 -21.88 11.68 -5.48
CA TYR A 82 -20.65 11.11 -6.02
C TYR A 82 -19.46 12.05 -5.87
N LYS A 83 -19.68 13.38 -5.93
CA LYS A 83 -18.60 14.38 -5.79
C LYS A 83 -17.89 14.27 -4.44
N TRP A 84 -18.64 14.07 -3.36
CA TRP A 84 -18.09 13.98 -2.00
C TRP A 84 -17.43 12.64 -1.73
N ALA A 85 -17.96 11.55 -2.29
CA ALA A 85 -17.34 10.23 -2.23
C ALA A 85 -16.02 10.18 -3.02
N THR A 86 -15.93 10.82 -4.19
CA THR A 86 -14.67 10.90 -4.93
C THR A 86 -13.67 11.84 -4.26
N LEU A 87 -14.13 12.93 -3.65
CA LEU A 87 -13.26 13.89 -2.98
C LEU A 87 -12.57 13.27 -1.75
N SER A 88 -13.29 12.47 -0.95
CA SER A 88 -12.70 11.80 0.21
C SER A 88 -11.56 10.85 -0.18
N VAL A 89 -11.73 10.10 -1.26
CA VAL A 89 -10.69 9.23 -1.84
C VAL A 89 -9.50 10.05 -2.32
N VAL A 90 -9.73 11.11 -3.09
CA VAL A 90 -8.65 11.93 -3.64
C VAL A 90 -7.83 12.59 -2.53
N ILE A 91 -8.47 13.06 -1.46
CA ILE A 91 -7.78 13.69 -0.33
C ILE A 91 -6.89 12.67 0.41
N THR A 92 -7.41 11.48 0.72
CA THR A 92 -6.65 10.45 1.43
C THR A 92 -5.52 9.87 0.57
N LEU A 93 -5.79 9.55 -0.70
CA LEU A 93 -4.74 9.08 -1.62
C LEU A 93 -3.67 10.15 -1.85
N GLY A 94 -4.09 11.41 -2.03
CA GLY A 94 -3.19 12.54 -2.22
C GLY A 94 -2.28 12.75 -1.00
N MET A 95 -2.85 12.63 0.20
CA MET A 95 -2.08 12.76 1.44
C MET A 95 -1.09 11.59 1.63
N ALA A 96 -1.49 10.35 1.34
CA ALA A 96 -0.61 9.19 1.39
C ALA A 96 0.57 9.30 0.40
N PHE A 97 0.29 9.77 -0.82
CA PHE A 97 1.33 10.04 -1.82
C PHE A 97 2.27 11.17 -1.37
N LEU A 98 1.73 12.26 -0.83
CA LEU A 98 2.53 13.37 -0.34
C LEU A 98 3.48 12.93 0.79
N VAL A 99 2.97 12.18 1.77
CA VAL A 99 3.79 11.72 2.90
C VAL A 99 4.89 10.76 2.42
N THR A 100 4.55 9.75 1.61
CA THR A 100 5.56 8.82 1.09
C THR A 100 6.60 9.49 0.19
N PHE A 101 6.19 10.48 -0.60
CA PHE A 101 7.10 11.27 -1.43
C PHE A 101 8.03 12.14 -0.58
N LEU A 102 7.51 12.81 0.46
CA LEU A 102 8.31 13.58 1.40
C LEU A 102 9.30 12.69 2.15
N THR A 103 8.85 11.54 2.68
CA THR A 103 9.73 10.59 3.37
C THR A 103 10.82 10.05 2.45
N ALA A 104 10.48 9.72 1.19
CA ALA A 104 11.48 9.30 0.20
C ALA A 104 12.49 10.41 -0.12
N THR A 105 12.03 11.65 -0.24
CA THR A 105 12.87 12.81 -0.56
C THR A 105 13.81 13.14 0.60
N VAL A 106 13.30 13.14 1.84
CA VAL A 106 14.08 13.39 3.06
C VAL A 106 15.13 12.30 3.26
N ALA A 107 14.77 11.03 3.08
CA ALA A 107 15.72 9.93 3.23
C ALA A 107 16.84 9.95 2.18
N ARG A 108 16.52 10.32 0.93
CA ARG A 108 17.52 10.54 -0.12
C ARG A 108 18.44 11.72 0.18
N LEU A 109 17.89 12.82 0.71
CA LEU A 109 18.66 13.99 1.14
C LEU A 109 19.57 13.70 2.34
N LEU A 110 19.15 12.82 3.25
CA LEU A 110 19.95 12.37 4.39
C LEU A 110 20.99 11.30 4.02
N GLY A 111 21.06 10.86 2.76
CA GLY A 111 22.04 9.88 2.28
C GLY A 111 21.75 8.44 2.72
N TRP A 112 20.50 8.13 3.10
CA TRP A 112 20.06 6.76 3.47
C TRP A 112 19.48 5.98 2.28
N ALA A 113 19.90 6.32 1.06
CA ALA A 113 19.44 5.71 -0.19
C ALA A 113 20.36 4.58 -0.66
#